data_AF-A0A9N7U274-F1
#
_entry.id   AF-A0A9N7U274-F1
#
_cell.length_a   1.000
_cell.length_b   1.000
_cell.length_c   1.000
_cell.angle_alpha   90.00
_cell.angle_beta   90.00
_cell.angle_gamma   90.00
#
_symmetry.space_group_name_H-M   'P 1'
#
loop_
_entity.id
_entity.type
_entity.pdbx_description
1 polymer ?
#
loop_
_entity_poly.entity_id
_entity_poly.type
_entity_poly.pdbx_seq_one_letter_code
_entity_poly.pdbx_strand_id
1 'polypeptide(L)'
;MEGIFISVLCLSGCFTFSTCLLHQYHFVSDAKTWTEAQSYCREKYTDLATIENTEEMKKLKDTVSAAGNSSEVWIGLYSHIDWKWSDGFNQSGAEYRKWHWSDPNNNKANQLCVVQTSYATWYDIECHEKSPFVCYNETLEDSDFVLVNTAKNWTEAQRHCREHFTDLATVTNHDDFSKIHSMIIPIPWASIAAVKTLVKMSVKLEDSSLDLNDPGLQDRLKENGLSGVTLKWKEQADGKVFHKEEKSSDKKKKTEL
;
A
#
# COMPACT_ATOMS: atom_id res chain seq x y z
N MET A 1 -56.43 14.42 73.54
CA MET A 1 -56.82 14.15 72.14
C MET A 1 -55.55 14.03 71.34
N GLU A 2 -55.29 12.83 70.87
CA GLU A 2 -54.10 12.43 70.15
C GLU A 2 -54.08 13.08 68.76
N GLY A 3 -52.94 13.69 68.41
CA GLY A 3 -52.69 14.23 67.08
C GLY A 3 -51.69 13.32 66.35
N ILE A 4 -52.18 12.65 65.32
CA ILE A 4 -51.45 11.67 64.51
C ILE A 4 -50.28 12.36 63.79
N PHE A 5 -49.05 11.92 64.06
CA PHE A 5 -47.87 12.26 63.26
C PHE A 5 -47.83 11.35 62.02
N ILE A 6 -48.10 11.90 60.83
CA ILE A 6 -47.84 11.19 59.57
C ILE A 6 -46.38 11.39 59.21
N SER A 7 -45.54 10.42 59.57
CA SER A 7 -44.17 10.32 59.07
C SER A 7 -44.19 9.85 57.62
N VAL A 8 -43.97 10.77 56.67
CA VAL A 8 -43.71 10.42 55.27
C VAL A 8 -42.28 9.87 55.18
N LEU A 9 -42.17 8.54 55.15
CA LEU A 9 -40.94 7.85 54.76
C LEU A 9 -40.73 8.05 53.26
N CYS A 10 -39.97 9.08 52.89
CA CYS A 10 -39.34 9.13 51.58
C CYS A 10 -38.28 8.02 51.54
N LEU A 11 -38.69 6.82 51.14
CA LEU A 11 -37.76 5.83 50.64
C LEU A 11 -37.09 6.48 49.44
N SER A 12 -35.83 6.90 49.59
CA SER A 12 -34.93 7.26 48.51
C SER A 12 -34.63 6.00 47.70
N GLY A 13 -35.65 5.47 47.03
CA GLY A 13 -35.51 4.53 45.95
C GLY A 13 -34.82 5.29 44.83
N CYS A 14 -33.66 4.76 44.42
CA CYS A 14 -32.86 5.26 43.33
C CYS A 14 -33.73 5.60 42.11
N PHE A 15 -34.04 6.87 41.91
CA PHE A 15 -34.35 7.38 40.59
C PHE A 15 -33.02 7.49 39.86
N THR A 16 -32.49 6.35 39.40
CA THR A 16 -31.76 6.41 38.13
C THR A 16 -32.83 6.83 37.12
N PHE A 17 -32.92 8.13 36.85
CA PHE A 17 -33.50 8.58 35.60
C PHE A 17 -32.65 7.89 34.53
N SER A 18 -33.11 6.72 34.08
CA SER A 18 -32.81 6.26 32.75
C SER A 18 -33.46 7.28 31.85
N THR A 19 -32.78 8.42 31.66
CA THR A 19 -33.05 9.27 30.52
C THR A 19 -32.78 8.38 29.34
N CYS A 20 -33.85 7.78 28.83
CA CYS A 20 -33.95 7.39 27.45
C CYS A 20 -33.58 8.67 26.70
N LEU A 21 -32.30 8.80 26.34
CA LEU A 21 -31.76 9.97 25.67
C LEU A 21 -32.43 9.96 24.30
N LEU A 22 -33.52 10.71 24.21
CA LEU A 22 -34.24 10.86 22.96
C LEU A 22 -33.30 11.61 22.03
N HIS A 23 -32.74 10.94 21.03
CA HIS A 23 -31.94 11.62 20.01
C HIS A 23 -32.76 12.78 19.41
N GLN A 24 -32.20 13.98 19.46
CA GLN A 24 -32.76 15.15 18.78
C GLN A 24 -32.11 15.25 17.39
N TYR A 25 -32.93 15.17 16.35
CA TYR A 25 -32.46 15.25 14.98
C TYR A 25 -32.61 16.67 14.42
N HIS A 26 -31.58 17.11 13.68
CA HIS A 26 -31.54 18.39 12.98
C HIS A 26 -31.34 18.13 11.48
N PHE A 27 -32.20 18.71 10.64
CA PHE A 27 -32.01 18.68 9.19
C PHE A 27 -31.12 19.83 8.73
N VAL A 28 -30.18 19.53 7.84
CA VAL A 28 -29.26 20.49 7.23
C VAL A 28 -29.42 20.36 5.71
N SER A 29 -29.79 21.45 5.04
CA SER A 29 -30.11 21.45 3.60
C SER A 29 -28.89 21.57 2.68
N ASP A 30 -27.72 21.89 3.22
CA ASP A 30 -26.50 22.06 2.43
C ASP A 30 -26.07 20.73 1.80
N ALA A 31 -25.91 20.70 0.47
CA ALA A 31 -25.38 19.54 -0.23
C ALA A 31 -23.90 19.32 0.13
N LYS A 32 -23.58 18.13 0.64
CA LYS A 32 -22.24 17.71 1.08
C LYS A 32 -22.01 16.24 0.75
N THR A 33 -20.77 15.84 0.50
CA THR A 33 -20.40 14.41 0.51
C THR A 33 -20.58 13.84 1.92
N TRP A 34 -20.65 12.51 2.07
CA TRP A 34 -20.86 11.88 3.38
C TRP A 34 -19.81 12.33 4.42
N THR A 35 -18.53 12.36 4.03
CA THR A 35 -17.42 12.76 4.91
C THR A 35 -17.50 14.24 5.32
N GLU A 36 -17.89 15.12 4.40
CA GLU A 36 -18.10 16.54 4.69
C GLU A 36 -19.31 16.75 5.61
N ALA A 37 -20.40 16.01 5.38
CA ALA A 37 -21.59 16.05 6.22
C ALA A 37 -21.29 15.59 7.66
N GLN A 38 -20.53 14.50 7.81
CA GLN A 38 -20.07 14.01 9.12
C GLN A 38 -19.22 15.05 9.84
N SER A 39 -18.23 15.61 9.15
CA SER A 39 -17.33 16.62 9.72
C SER A 39 -18.11 17.84 10.19
N TYR A 40 -19.06 18.32 9.38
CA TYR A 40 -19.95 19.43 9.72
C TYR A 40 -20.83 19.11 10.95
N CYS A 41 -21.44 17.92 10.99
CA CYS A 41 -22.27 17.50 12.13
C CYS A 41 -21.47 17.39 13.42
N ARG A 42 -20.20 16.95 13.38
CA ARG A 42 -19.32 16.92 14.56
C ARG A 42 -18.83 18.30 15.00
N GLU A 43 -18.75 19.26 14.08
CA GLU A 43 -18.37 20.64 14.39
C GLU A 43 -19.54 21.42 15.02
N LYS A 44 -20.77 21.23 14.51
CA LYS A 44 -21.95 22.03 14.91
C LYS A 44 -22.93 21.32 15.83
N TYR A 45 -22.93 19.99 15.82
CA TYR A 45 -23.86 19.11 16.54
C TYR A 45 -23.09 17.93 17.17
N THR A 46 -23.70 16.75 17.30
CA THR A 46 -23.04 15.54 17.82
C THR A 46 -22.35 14.74 16.71
N ASP A 47 -23.13 14.19 15.77
CA ASP A 47 -22.65 13.45 14.60
C ASP A 47 -23.82 13.33 13.59
N LEU A 48 -23.63 12.64 12.47
CA LEU A 48 -24.72 12.18 11.62
C LEU A 48 -25.66 11.24 12.41
N ALA A 49 -26.93 11.20 12.01
CA ALA A 49 -27.97 10.52 12.76
C ALA A 49 -27.73 9.01 12.91
N THR A 50 -27.68 8.53 14.17
CA THR A 50 -27.82 7.11 14.51
C THR A 50 -29.30 6.79 14.76
N ILE A 51 -29.74 5.63 14.28
CA ILE A 51 -31.14 5.16 14.38
C ILE A 51 -31.12 3.75 14.98
N GLU A 52 -31.53 3.62 16.22
CA GLU A 52 -31.47 2.36 16.98
C GLU A 52 -32.81 1.62 17.01
N ASN A 53 -33.93 2.32 16.78
CA ASN A 53 -35.27 1.76 16.89
C ASN A 53 -36.30 2.47 15.99
N THR A 54 -37.53 1.95 15.99
CA THR A 54 -38.64 2.45 15.18
C THR A 54 -39.11 3.84 15.58
N GLU A 55 -39.02 4.19 16.86
CA GLU A 55 -39.39 5.50 17.40
C GLU A 55 -38.43 6.58 16.92
N GLU A 56 -37.13 6.27 16.85
CA GLU A 56 -36.11 7.13 16.25
C GLU A 56 -36.27 7.28 14.75
N MET A 57 -36.54 6.18 14.05
CA MET A 57 -36.86 6.22 12.61
C MET A 57 -38.06 7.15 12.34
N LYS A 58 -39.10 7.11 13.20
CA LYS A 58 -40.24 8.02 13.09
C LYS A 58 -39.82 9.48 13.30
N LYS A 59 -39.05 9.78 14.35
CA LYS A 59 -38.57 11.16 14.61
C LYS A 59 -37.73 11.70 13.47
N LEU A 60 -36.82 10.90 12.91
CA LEU A 60 -36.02 11.30 11.76
C LEU A 60 -36.93 11.67 10.57
N LYS A 61 -37.93 10.83 10.26
CA LYS A 61 -38.91 11.10 9.20
C LYS A 61 -39.71 12.38 9.47
N ASP A 62 -40.18 12.57 10.69
CA ASP A 62 -40.93 13.77 11.10
C ASP A 62 -40.06 15.03 10.95
N THR A 63 -38.80 15.00 11.40
CA THR A 63 -37.83 16.11 11.24
C THR A 63 -37.57 16.45 9.78
N VAL A 64 -37.30 15.45 8.92
CA VAL A 64 -37.02 15.67 7.50
C VAL A 64 -38.26 16.18 6.75
N SER A 65 -39.43 15.62 7.06
CA SER A 65 -40.71 16.03 6.44
C SER A 65 -41.11 17.44 6.86
N ALA A 66 -40.92 17.81 8.13
CA ALA A 66 -41.20 19.15 8.64
C ALA A 66 -40.30 20.22 7.98
N ALA A 67 -39.10 19.84 7.53
CA ALA A 67 -38.22 20.71 6.75
C ALA A 67 -38.58 20.77 5.24
N GLY A 68 -39.61 20.05 4.81
CA GLY A 68 -40.07 20.02 3.41
C GLY A 68 -39.14 19.26 2.45
N ASN A 69 -38.21 18.44 2.97
CA ASN A 69 -37.31 17.66 2.13
C ASN A 69 -37.90 16.30 1.75
N SER A 70 -37.90 15.98 0.46
CA SER A 70 -38.31 14.68 -0.09
C SER A 70 -37.16 13.90 -0.73
N SER A 71 -35.94 14.46 -0.71
CA SER A 71 -34.74 13.84 -1.27
C SER A 71 -34.03 12.92 -0.27
N GLU A 72 -33.09 12.13 -0.77
CA GLU A 72 -32.19 11.29 0.03
C GLU A 72 -31.36 12.15 1.02
N VAL A 73 -31.13 11.63 2.22
CA VAL A 73 -30.34 12.28 3.27
C VAL A 73 -29.27 11.34 3.80
N TRP A 74 -28.10 11.89 4.15
CA TRP A 74 -27.06 11.12 4.82
C TRP A 74 -27.45 10.77 6.26
N ILE A 75 -27.16 9.54 6.68
CA ILE A 75 -27.26 9.08 8.06
C ILE A 75 -25.88 8.59 8.53
N GLY A 76 -25.74 8.33 9.83
CA GLY A 76 -24.45 7.99 10.45
C GLY A 76 -23.93 6.60 10.12
N LEU A 77 -24.72 5.74 9.47
CA LEU A 77 -24.29 4.40 9.08
C LEU A 77 -23.37 4.48 7.84
N TYR A 78 -22.17 3.92 7.97
CA TYR A 78 -21.19 3.83 6.88
C TYR A 78 -20.39 2.52 6.97
N SER A 79 -19.76 2.15 5.86
CA SER A 79 -18.79 1.05 5.82
C SER A 79 -17.38 1.61 5.74
N HIS A 80 -16.43 0.94 6.40
CA HIS A 80 -15.01 1.23 6.30
C HIS A 80 -14.28 -0.03 5.84
N ILE A 81 -13.65 0.03 4.67
CA ILE A 81 -12.84 -1.08 4.15
C ILE A 81 -11.39 -0.86 4.54
N ASP A 82 -10.87 -1.81 5.32
CA ASP A 82 -9.49 -1.83 5.78
C ASP A 82 -8.69 -2.84 4.96
N TRP A 83 -7.98 -2.36 3.93
CA TRP A 83 -7.19 -3.18 3.01
C TRP A 83 -5.94 -3.76 3.69
N LYS A 84 -5.86 -5.09 3.76
CA LYS A 84 -4.78 -5.83 4.44
C LYS A 84 -4.03 -6.77 3.50
N TRP A 85 -2.77 -6.99 3.79
CA TRP A 85 -1.97 -8.02 3.14
C TRP A 85 -2.41 -9.42 3.58
N SER A 86 -2.33 -10.37 2.65
CA SER A 86 -2.93 -11.69 2.81
C SER A 86 -2.20 -12.56 3.86
N ASP A 87 -0.91 -12.28 4.04
CA ASP A 87 -0.02 -12.86 5.04
C ASP A 87 -0.17 -12.21 6.44
N GLY A 88 -0.96 -11.14 6.55
CA GLY A 88 -1.12 -10.37 7.77
C GLY A 88 0.00 -9.35 8.04
N PHE A 89 0.85 -9.03 7.05
CA PHE A 89 1.91 -8.03 7.20
C PHE A 89 1.37 -6.67 7.63
N ASN A 90 1.88 -6.15 8.75
CA ASN A 90 1.40 -4.95 9.42
C ASN A 90 2.53 -4.03 9.94
N GLN A 91 3.76 -4.26 9.49
CA GLN A 91 4.93 -3.47 9.89
C GLN A 91 5.13 -2.26 8.95
N SER A 92 6.26 -1.58 9.07
CA SER A 92 6.61 -0.44 8.20
C SER A 92 6.50 -0.81 6.72
N GLY A 93 5.80 0.00 5.93
CA GLY A 93 5.54 -0.26 4.51
C GLY A 93 4.24 -1.01 4.24
N ALA A 94 3.53 -1.51 5.27
CA ALA A 94 2.24 -2.17 5.11
C ALA A 94 1.16 -1.23 4.56
N GLU A 95 1.35 0.08 4.65
CA GLU A 95 0.52 1.15 4.10
C GLU A 95 0.82 1.51 2.64
N TYR A 96 1.86 0.92 2.02
CA TYR A 96 2.22 1.21 0.63
C TYR A 96 1.06 0.84 -0.31
N ARG A 97 0.56 1.81 -1.09
CA ARG A 97 -0.52 1.60 -2.06
C ARG A 97 -0.15 2.24 -3.40
N LYS A 98 -0.39 1.50 -4.49
CA LYS A 98 -0.25 2.00 -5.87
C LYS A 98 -1.59 1.97 -6.61
N TRP A 99 -2.65 2.45 -5.95
CA TRP A 99 -3.98 2.53 -6.56
C TRP A 99 -3.98 3.35 -7.84
N HIS A 100 -4.80 2.94 -8.80
CA HIS A 100 -5.19 3.79 -9.90
C HIS A 100 -6.03 4.98 -9.38
N TRP A 101 -6.02 6.12 -10.07
CA TRP A 101 -6.62 7.38 -9.59
C TRP A 101 -8.12 7.32 -9.25
N SER A 102 -8.86 6.34 -9.79
CA SER A 102 -10.27 6.12 -9.49
C SER A 102 -10.53 5.04 -8.42
N ASP A 103 -9.49 4.43 -7.85
CA ASP A 103 -9.58 3.19 -7.07
C ASP A 103 -8.99 3.34 -5.66
N PRO A 104 -9.40 2.50 -4.69
CA PRO A 104 -10.44 1.46 -4.81
C PRO A 104 -11.83 2.11 -4.89
N ASN A 105 -12.62 1.73 -5.88
CA ASN A 105 -13.97 2.29 -6.08
C ASN A 105 -15.07 1.45 -5.43
N ASN A 106 -14.74 0.21 -5.04
CA ASN A 106 -15.62 -0.78 -4.44
C ASN A 106 -16.97 -0.86 -5.16
N ASN A 107 -16.94 -1.00 -6.49
CA ASN A 107 -18.14 -1.05 -7.32
C ASN A 107 -19.09 -2.11 -6.77
N LYS A 108 -20.37 -1.79 -6.63
CA LYS A 108 -21.42 -2.69 -6.07
C LYS A 108 -21.11 -3.30 -4.70
N ALA A 109 -20.13 -2.76 -3.96
CA ALA A 109 -19.68 -3.28 -2.68
C ALA A 109 -19.18 -4.74 -2.71
N ASN A 110 -18.68 -5.23 -3.86
CA ASN A 110 -18.23 -6.62 -4.02
C ASN A 110 -16.79 -6.78 -4.54
N GLN A 111 -16.08 -5.68 -4.80
CA GLN A 111 -14.69 -5.68 -5.26
C GLN A 111 -13.74 -5.61 -4.07
N LEU A 112 -13.49 -6.77 -3.44
CA LEU A 112 -12.75 -6.86 -2.17
C LEU A 112 -11.37 -7.52 -2.31
N CYS A 113 -10.90 -7.73 -3.54
CA CYS A 113 -9.58 -8.29 -3.85
C CYS A 113 -8.83 -7.38 -4.81
N VAL A 114 -7.50 -7.48 -4.85
CA VAL A 114 -6.64 -6.54 -5.61
C VAL A 114 -5.87 -7.26 -6.70
N VAL A 115 -5.75 -6.63 -7.86
CA VAL A 115 -4.86 -7.03 -8.95
C VAL A 115 -3.96 -5.88 -9.36
N GLN A 116 -2.73 -6.22 -9.78
CA GLN A 116 -1.83 -5.29 -10.43
C GLN A 116 -1.96 -5.42 -11.95
N THR A 117 -2.06 -4.28 -12.63
CA THR A 117 -2.19 -4.25 -14.09
C THR A 117 -0.85 -3.99 -14.78
N SER A 118 -0.85 -4.19 -16.10
CA SER A 118 0.26 -3.79 -16.98
C SER A 118 0.45 -2.28 -17.06
N TYR A 119 -0.44 -1.46 -16.49
CA TYR A 119 -0.32 0.01 -16.44
C TYR A 119 0.39 0.51 -15.18
N ALA A 120 1.03 -0.38 -14.42
CA ALA A 120 1.73 -0.03 -13.18
C ALA A 120 0.82 0.60 -12.11
N THR A 121 -0.40 0.09 -12.00
CA THR A 121 -1.38 0.49 -10.98
C THR A 121 -2.19 -0.70 -10.47
N TRP A 122 -2.81 -0.52 -9.31
CA TRP A 122 -3.69 -1.49 -8.65
C TRP A 122 -5.16 -1.14 -8.83
N TYR A 123 -5.99 -2.17 -8.95
CA TYR A 123 -7.44 -2.08 -9.00
C TYR A 123 -8.05 -3.11 -8.07
N ASP A 124 -9.19 -2.76 -7.48
CA ASP A 124 -10.05 -3.71 -6.81
C ASP A 124 -10.92 -4.47 -7.82
N ILE A 125 -11.13 -5.76 -7.56
CA ILE A 125 -11.89 -6.68 -8.40
C ILE A 125 -12.66 -7.67 -7.54
N GLU A 126 -13.69 -8.28 -8.11
CA GLU A 126 -14.44 -9.35 -7.46
C GLU A 126 -13.52 -10.55 -7.22
N CYS A 127 -13.46 -11.06 -5.98
CA CYS A 127 -12.49 -12.08 -5.58
C CYS A 127 -12.60 -13.43 -6.32
N HIS A 128 -13.71 -13.67 -7.03
CA HIS A 128 -13.93 -14.88 -7.82
C HIS A 128 -13.37 -14.80 -9.24
N GLU A 129 -12.99 -13.59 -9.69
CA GLU A 129 -12.31 -13.38 -10.97
C GLU A 129 -10.98 -14.10 -10.99
N LYS A 130 -10.66 -14.74 -12.12
CA LYS A 130 -9.44 -15.55 -12.25
C LYS A 130 -8.33 -14.74 -12.90
N SER A 131 -7.16 -14.74 -12.28
CA SER A 131 -5.97 -14.06 -12.82
C SER A 131 -4.69 -14.86 -12.53
N PRO A 132 -3.62 -14.69 -13.33
CA PRO A 132 -2.27 -14.99 -12.89
C PRO A 132 -1.96 -14.26 -11.59
N PHE A 133 -1.09 -14.81 -10.78
CA PHE A 133 -0.83 -14.29 -9.44
C PHE A 133 0.65 -14.41 -9.09
N VAL A 134 1.07 -13.61 -8.11
CA VAL A 134 2.47 -13.57 -7.66
C VAL A 134 2.52 -14.05 -6.22
N CYS A 135 3.33 -15.07 -5.96
CA CYS A 135 3.67 -15.51 -4.61
C CYS A 135 4.98 -14.83 -4.18
N TYR A 136 5.25 -14.79 -2.88
CA TYR A 136 6.57 -14.44 -2.38
C TYR A 136 7.14 -15.51 -1.46
N ASN A 137 8.46 -15.52 -1.34
CA ASN A 137 9.19 -16.22 -0.31
C ASN A 137 9.89 -15.21 0.60
N GLU A 138 9.67 -15.32 1.90
CA GLU A 138 10.46 -14.59 2.87
C GLU A 138 11.86 -15.22 2.92
N THR A 139 12.85 -14.54 2.33
CA THR A 139 14.26 -14.84 2.58
C THR A 139 14.89 -13.68 3.35
N LEU A 140 15.85 -13.97 4.23
CA LEU A 140 16.36 -13.07 5.26
C LEU A 140 16.93 -11.73 4.75
N GLU A 141 17.11 -11.55 3.44
CA GLU A 141 17.72 -10.34 2.86
C GLU A 141 17.08 -9.83 1.56
N ASP A 142 16.11 -10.55 0.97
CA ASP A 142 15.35 -10.07 -0.19
C ASP A 142 14.01 -10.81 -0.33
N SER A 143 12.93 -10.08 -0.63
CA SER A 143 11.64 -10.68 -0.98
C SER A 143 11.75 -11.26 -2.39
N ASP A 144 11.80 -12.59 -2.50
CA ASP A 144 11.82 -13.27 -3.79
C ASP A 144 10.38 -13.47 -4.28
N PHE A 145 10.04 -12.85 -5.41
CA PHE A 145 8.71 -12.89 -6.01
C PHE A 145 8.64 -13.90 -7.15
N VAL A 146 7.58 -14.71 -7.17
CA VAL A 146 7.39 -15.78 -8.16
C VAL A 146 6.06 -15.59 -8.87
N LEU A 147 6.11 -15.34 -10.19
CA LEU A 147 4.92 -15.26 -11.03
C LEU A 147 4.39 -16.66 -11.38
N VAL A 148 3.13 -16.93 -11.05
CA VAL A 148 2.41 -18.14 -11.44
C VAL A 148 1.41 -17.79 -12.54
N ASN A 149 1.71 -18.23 -13.77
CA ASN A 149 0.92 -17.88 -14.96
C ASN A 149 -0.40 -18.67 -15.12
N THR A 150 -0.80 -19.44 -14.11
CA THR A 150 -2.07 -20.19 -14.14
C THR A 150 -3.16 -19.33 -13.52
N ALA A 151 -4.22 -19.03 -14.26
CA ALA A 151 -5.32 -18.21 -13.75
C ALA A 151 -6.10 -18.94 -12.63
N LYS A 152 -6.19 -18.30 -11.46
CA LYS A 152 -6.94 -18.78 -10.28
C LYS A 152 -7.72 -17.62 -9.65
N ASN A 153 -8.81 -17.92 -8.96
CA ASN A 153 -9.47 -16.91 -8.12
C ASN A 153 -8.60 -16.60 -6.89
N TRP A 154 -8.90 -15.53 -6.15
CA TRP A 154 -8.06 -15.07 -5.04
C TRP A 154 -7.79 -16.17 -4.00
N THR A 155 -8.84 -16.88 -3.57
CA THR A 155 -8.73 -17.94 -2.55
C THR A 155 -7.89 -19.13 -3.04
N GLU A 156 -8.02 -19.51 -4.31
CA GLU A 156 -7.23 -20.58 -4.93
C GLU A 156 -5.78 -20.18 -5.14
N ALA A 157 -5.53 -18.92 -5.54
CA ALA A 157 -4.20 -18.36 -5.69
C ALA A 157 -3.47 -18.31 -4.34
N GLN A 158 -4.12 -17.80 -3.30
CA GLN A 158 -3.57 -17.76 -1.94
C GLN A 158 -3.22 -19.15 -1.42
N ARG A 159 -4.14 -20.11 -1.59
CA ARG A 159 -3.89 -21.49 -1.19
C ARG A 159 -2.67 -22.07 -1.91
N HIS A 160 -2.57 -21.86 -3.22
CA HIS A 160 -1.42 -22.30 -3.98
C HIS A 160 -0.11 -21.68 -3.47
N CYS A 161 -0.11 -20.37 -3.18
CA CYS A 161 1.07 -19.72 -2.63
C CYS A 161 1.44 -20.29 -1.26
N ARG A 162 0.48 -20.53 -0.36
CA ARG A 162 0.75 -21.12 0.96
C ARG A 162 1.15 -22.60 0.92
N GLU A 163 0.81 -23.32 -0.13
CA GLU A 163 1.21 -24.73 -0.34
C GLU A 163 2.66 -24.86 -0.86
N HIS A 164 3.17 -23.86 -1.57
CA HIS A 164 4.46 -23.93 -2.28
C HIS A 164 5.47 -22.84 -1.93
N PHE A 165 5.03 -21.77 -1.28
CA PHE A 165 5.76 -20.53 -0.97
C PHE A 165 5.30 -19.98 0.40
N THR A 166 5.53 -18.69 0.68
CA THR A 166 5.05 -18.05 1.93
C THR A 166 3.57 -17.64 1.81
N ASP A 167 3.26 -16.68 0.94
CA ASP A 167 1.88 -16.26 0.65
C ASP A 167 1.81 -15.50 -0.70
N LEU A 168 0.65 -14.92 -1.05
CA LEU A 168 0.56 -13.92 -2.11
C LEU A 168 1.46 -12.73 -1.80
N ALA A 169 2.03 -12.15 -2.85
CA ALA A 169 3.00 -11.06 -2.76
C ALA A 169 2.53 -9.90 -1.87
N THR A 170 3.37 -9.56 -0.90
CA THR A 170 3.27 -8.35 -0.10
C THR A 170 4.20 -7.29 -0.69
N VAL A 171 3.65 -6.11 -1.01
CA VAL A 171 4.38 -5.01 -1.64
C VAL A 171 4.58 -3.89 -0.62
N THR A 172 5.80 -3.73 -0.13
CA THR A 172 6.09 -2.80 0.97
C THR A 172 6.67 -1.47 0.49
N ASN A 173 7.18 -1.43 -0.74
CA ASN A 173 7.88 -0.27 -1.28
C ASN A 173 7.85 -0.26 -2.83
N HIS A 174 8.49 0.76 -3.42
CA HIS A 174 8.56 0.93 -4.87
C HIS A 174 9.39 -0.15 -5.58
N ASP A 175 10.40 -0.72 -4.92
CA ASP A 175 11.27 -1.72 -5.52
C ASP A 175 10.54 -3.07 -5.64
N ASP A 176 9.81 -3.47 -4.60
CA ASP A 176 8.89 -4.62 -4.64
C ASP A 176 7.90 -4.46 -5.80
N PHE A 177 7.28 -3.30 -5.88
CA PHE A 177 6.31 -2.97 -6.92
C PHE A 177 6.93 -3.10 -8.32
N SER A 178 8.14 -2.56 -8.50
CA SER A 178 8.86 -2.57 -9.77
C SER A 178 9.29 -3.98 -10.18
N LYS A 179 9.74 -4.80 -9.22
CA LYS A 179 10.07 -6.22 -9.43
C LYS A 179 8.85 -6.96 -9.97
N ILE A 180 7.72 -6.88 -9.27
CA ILE A 180 6.46 -7.52 -9.68
C ILE A 180 5.99 -7.01 -11.04
N HIS A 181 6.04 -5.69 -11.28
CA HIS A 181 5.60 -5.11 -12.53
C HIS A 181 6.40 -5.60 -13.74
N SER A 182 7.72 -5.76 -13.56
CA SER A 182 8.61 -6.30 -14.61
C SER A 182 8.28 -7.75 -15.01
N MET A 183 7.65 -8.52 -14.10
CA MET A 183 7.21 -9.90 -14.38
C MET A 183 5.88 -9.94 -15.15
N ILE A 184 5.02 -8.92 -14.97
CA ILE A 184 3.68 -8.84 -15.60
C ILE A 184 3.76 -8.36 -17.05
N ILE A 185 4.70 -7.47 -17.36
CA ILE A 185 4.90 -7.01 -18.75
C ILE A 185 5.43 -8.18 -19.58
N PRO A 186 4.77 -8.59 -20.68
CA PRO A 186 5.42 -9.43 -21.67
C PRO A 186 6.56 -8.59 -22.25
N ILE A 187 7.77 -8.89 -21.80
CA ILE A 187 8.99 -8.31 -22.35
C ILE A 187 8.87 -8.48 -23.87
N PRO A 188 8.87 -7.41 -24.68
CA PRO A 188 9.08 -7.57 -26.11
C PRO A 188 10.36 -8.37 -26.22
N TRP A 189 10.33 -9.52 -26.89
CA TRP A 189 11.42 -10.49 -27.06
C TRP A 189 12.77 -9.89 -27.53
N ALA A 190 12.85 -8.58 -27.71
CA ALA A 190 14.03 -7.76 -27.95
C ALA A 190 14.62 -7.01 -26.72
N SER A 191 14.14 -7.18 -25.48
CA SER A 191 14.61 -6.32 -24.34
C SER A 191 15.07 -7.01 -23.05
N ILE A 192 15.23 -8.34 -23.00
CA ILE A 192 16.16 -8.95 -22.03
C ILE A 192 17.21 -9.78 -22.78
N ALA A 193 18.18 -9.08 -23.36
CA ALA A 193 19.50 -9.30 -22.81
C ALA A 193 19.53 -8.40 -21.57
N ALA A 194 19.75 -8.96 -20.37
CA ALA A 194 20.30 -8.13 -19.30
C ALA A 194 21.50 -7.43 -19.92
N VAL A 195 21.40 -6.12 -20.19
CA VAL A 195 22.51 -5.38 -20.75
C VAL A 195 23.52 -5.33 -19.63
N LYS A 196 24.44 -6.31 -19.61
CA LYS A 196 25.68 -6.25 -18.87
C LYS A 196 26.47 -5.12 -19.49
N THR A 197 26.14 -3.89 -19.13
CA THR A 197 26.90 -2.71 -19.53
C THR A 197 28.24 -2.81 -18.83
N LEU A 198 29.26 -3.23 -19.57
CA LEU A 198 30.65 -3.17 -19.13
C LEU A 198 31.05 -1.70 -19.13
N VAL A 199 30.95 -1.05 -17.98
CA VAL A 199 31.42 0.32 -17.80
C VAL A 199 32.93 0.26 -17.55
N LYS A 200 33.72 0.82 -18.47
CA LYS A 200 35.15 1.03 -18.24
C LYS A 200 35.30 2.22 -17.29
N MET A 201 35.64 1.94 -16.03
CA MET A 201 35.94 2.97 -15.04
C MET A 201 37.43 3.30 -15.08
N SER A 202 37.76 4.58 -15.26
CA SER A 202 39.12 5.08 -15.11
C SER A 202 39.27 5.73 -13.75
N VAL A 203 40.07 5.12 -12.88
CA VAL A 203 40.36 5.65 -11.54
C VAL A 203 41.71 6.36 -11.60
N LYS A 204 41.76 7.61 -11.12
CA LYS A 204 43.00 8.37 -11.00
C LYS A 204 43.52 8.21 -9.57
N LEU A 205 44.63 7.50 -9.41
CA LEU A 205 45.29 7.35 -8.11
C LEU A 205 46.18 8.56 -7.83
N GLU A 206 46.14 9.06 -6.59
CA GLU A 206 47.08 10.07 -6.10
C GLU A 206 48.45 9.47 -5.79
N ASP A 207 48.47 8.21 -5.34
CA ASP A 207 49.70 7.44 -5.11
C ASP A 207 49.87 6.34 -6.15
N SER A 208 50.98 6.42 -6.90
CA SER A 208 51.30 5.50 -7.99
C SER A 208 51.85 4.14 -7.55
N SER A 209 52.08 3.94 -6.24
CA SER A 209 52.62 2.72 -5.63
C SER A 209 51.55 1.70 -5.21
N LEU A 210 50.26 2.07 -5.24
CA LEU A 210 49.15 1.20 -4.85
C LEU A 210 48.92 0.08 -5.87
N ASP A 211 48.83 -1.17 -5.38
CA ASP A 211 48.42 -2.32 -6.19
C ASP A 211 46.90 -2.34 -6.34
N LEU A 212 46.43 -2.12 -7.56
CA LEU A 212 45.01 -2.10 -7.90
C LEU A 212 44.35 -3.48 -7.85
N ASN A 213 45.13 -4.56 -7.85
CA ASN A 213 44.61 -5.93 -7.81
C ASN A 213 44.66 -6.55 -6.40
N ASP A 214 44.98 -5.77 -5.36
CA ASP A 214 44.84 -6.20 -3.97
C ASP A 214 43.35 -6.47 -3.62
N PRO A 215 43.00 -7.65 -3.06
CA PRO A 215 41.63 -7.98 -2.68
C PRO A 215 40.98 -6.93 -1.75
N GLY A 216 41.76 -6.33 -0.85
CA GLY A 216 41.28 -5.32 0.09
C GLY A 216 40.79 -4.04 -0.58
N LEU A 217 41.34 -3.67 -1.73
CA LEU A 217 40.89 -2.50 -2.49
C LEU A 217 39.56 -2.77 -3.23
N GLN A 218 39.39 -3.98 -3.75
CA GLN A 218 38.17 -4.38 -4.46
C GLN A 218 36.95 -4.39 -3.53
N ASP A 219 37.12 -4.83 -2.29
CA ASP A 219 36.04 -4.86 -1.31
C ASP A 219 35.68 -3.45 -0.82
N ARG A 220 36.67 -2.58 -0.62
CA ARG A 220 36.44 -1.16 -0.31
C ARG A 220 35.70 -0.41 -1.43
N LEU A 221 35.93 -0.77 -2.69
CA LEU A 221 35.20 -0.20 -3.82
C LEU A 221 33.75 -0.71 -3.90
N LYS A 222 33.48 -1.95 -3.45
CA LYS A 222 32.12 -2.47 -3.31
C LYS A 222 31.37 -1.78 -2.18
N GLU A 223 32.01 -1.56 -1.03
CA GLU A 223 31.40 -0.90 0.14
C GLU A 223 31.07 0.59 -0.12
N ASN A 224 31.86 1.27 -0.96
CA ASN A 224 31.59 2.67 -1.37
C ASN A 224 30.72 2.78 -2.64
N GLY A 225 30.12 1.68 -3.11
CA GLY A 225 29.33 1.62 -4.33
C GLY A 225 28.04 2.44 -4.24
N LEU A 226 27.79 3.24 -5.27
CA LEU A 226 26.56 4.01 -5.51
C LEU A 226 25.31 3.20 -5.11
N SER A 227 24.47 3.78 -4.26
CA SER A 227 23.22 3.15 -3.77
C SER A 227 22.43 2.51 -4.92
N GLY A 228 22.13 1.22 -4.82
CA GLY A 228 21.34 0.48 -5.81
C GLY A 228 22.13 -0.21 -6.94
N VAL A 229 23.47 -0.28 -6.87
CA VAL A 229 24.29 -0.95 -7.90
C VAL A 229 25.15 -2.07 -7.31
N THR A 230 25.00 -3.30 -7.81
CA THR A 230 25.88 -4.43 -7.47
C THR A 230 27.11 -4.47 -8.37
N LEU A 231 28.30 -4.27 -7.81
CA LEU A 231 29.57 -4.36 -8.54
C LEU A 231 30.07 -5.81 -8.64
N LYS A 232 30.38 -6.26 -9.86
CA LYS A 232 31.07 -7.54 -10.13
C LYS A 232 32.29 -7.30 -11.01
N TRP A 233 33.45 -7.76 -10.57
CA TRP A 233 34.71 -7.65 -11.30
C TRP A 233 34.85 -8.76 -12.35
N LYS A 234 35.43 -8.45 -13.51
CA LYS A 234 35.73 -9.45 -14.56
C LYS A 234 37.24 -9.64 -14.64
N GLU A 235 37.69 -10.85 -14.36
CA GLU A 235 39.08 -11.26 -14.57
C GLU A 235 39.38 -11.37 -16.07
N GLN A 236 40.50 -10.81 -16.51
CA GLN A 236 40.98 -10.91 -17.88
C GLN A 236 41.84 -12.17 -18.07
N ALA A 237 42.23 -12.44 -19.32
CA ALA A 237 43.01 -13.65 -19.66
C ALA A 237 44.38 -13.75 -18.96
N ASP A 238 44.89 -12.64 -18.42
CA ASP A 238 46.14 -12.55 -17.66
C ASP A 238 45.95 -12.67 -16.14
N GLY A 239 44.72 -12.96 -15.68
CA GLY A 239 44.38 -13.09 -14.26
C GLY A 239 44.18 -11.76 -13.52
N LYS A 240 44.23 -10.62 -14.23
CA LYS A 240 44.09 -9.28 -13.62
C LYS A 240 42.71 -8.69 -13.87
N VAL A 241 42.27 -7.86 -12.93
CA VAL A 241 41.02 -7.07 -13.04
C VAL A 241 41.32 -5.66 -13.53
N PHE A 242 42.42 -5.06 -13.08
CA PHE A 242 42.83 -3.70 -13.44
C PHE A 242 44.15 -3.66 -14.21
N HIS A 243 44.16 -2.87 -15.29
CA HIS A 243 45.33 -2.58 -16.11
C HIS A 243 45.72 -1.11 -15.96
N LYS A 244 47.00 -0.85 -15.70
CA LYS A 244 47.55 0.51 -15.71
C LYS A 244 47.72 0.93 -17.17
N GLU A 245 47.06 2.00 -17.58
CA GLU A 245 47.29 2.58 -18.91
C GLU A 245 48.69 3.20 -18.95
N GLU A 246 49.60 2.60 -19.73
CA GLU A 246 50.89 3.22 -20.04
C GLU A 246 50.68 4.35 -21.04
N LYS A 247 51.09 5.57 -20.68
CA LYS A 247 51.09 6.69 -21.62
C LYS A 247 52.16 6.44 -22.67
N SER A 248 51.77 6.05 -23.90
CA SER A 248 52.71 6.00 -25.00
C SER A 248 53.14 7.42 -25.38
N SER A 249 54.42 7.71 -25.16
CA SER A 249 55.08 8.86 -25.75
C SER A 249 55.63 8.45 -27.11
N ASP A 250 54.89 8.68 -28.20
CA ASP A 250 55.52 8.74 -29.52
C ASP A 250 54.86 9.74 -30.47
N LYS A 251 55.62 10.83 -30.71
CA LYS A 251 55.49 11.71 -31.86
C LYS A 251 55.99 10.98 -33.11
N LYS A 252 55.20 10.91 -34.20
CA LYS A 252 55.74 11.12 -35.56
C LYS A 252 54.69 11.41 -36.64
N LYS A 253 54.73 12.67 -37.09
CA LYS A 253 54.72 13.19 -38.48
C LYS A 253 53.59 12.80 -39.45
N LYS A 254 52.89 13.86 -39.93
CA LYS A 254 52.50 14.23 -41.32
C LYS A 254 51.76 13.17 -42.15
N THR A 255 50.67 13.50 -42.85
CA THR A 255 50.65 14.53 -43.92
C THR A 255 49.22 14.99 -44.21
N GLU A 256 49.10 16.26 -44.59
CA GLU A 256 47.94 16.92 -45.19
C GLU A 256 47.55 16.31 -46.55
N LEU A 257 46.29 15.92 -46.70
CA LEU A 257 45.33 16.34 -47.73
C LEU A 257 43.99 15.67 -47.47
#